data_AF-A0ABD6B8K4-F1
#
_entry.id   AF-A0ABD6B8K4-F1
#
_cell.length_a   1.000
_cell.length_b   1.000
_cell.length_c   1.000
_cell.angle_alpha   90.00
_cell.angle_beta   90.00
_cell.angle_gamma   90.00
#
_symmetry.space_group_name_H-M   'P 1'
#
loop_
_entity.id
_entity.type
_entity.pdbx_description
1 polymer ?
#
loop_
_entity_poly.entity_id
_entity_poly.type
_entity_poly.pdbx_seq_one_letter_code
_entity_poly.pdbx_strand_id
1 'polypeptide(L)' 'GGKDGAGRSRLPFLDERSIPAATVAHDTARIGDARSTWEDGVVSAVNDTAAARGASTGMDCRAFVAALRETID' A
#
# COMPACT_ATOMS: atom_id res chain seq x y z
N GLY A 1 -4.59 -10.21 -2.29
CA GLY A 1 -4.43 -10.65 -3.69
C GLY A 1 -5.78 -10.72 -4.38
N GLY A 2 -5.89 -11.35 -5.54
CA GLY A 2 -7.16 -11.58 -6.24
C GLY A 2 -6.92 -12.47 -7.45
N LYS A 3 -7.99 -13.04 -8.04
CA LYS A 3 -7.89 -13.81 -9.28
C LYS A 3 -7.08 -13.02 -10.30
N ASP A 4 -6.07 -13.65 -10.89
CA ASP A 4 -5.20 -13.05 -11.91
C ASP A 4 -4.53 -11.73 -11.45
N GLY A 5 -4.31 -11.56 -10.13
CA GLY A 5 -3.71 -10.35 -9.58
C GLY A 5 -4.65 -9.14 -9.53
N ALA A 6 -5.96 -9.31 -9.69
CA ALA A 6 -6.94 -8.22 -9.73
C ALA A 6 -6.83 -7.24 -8.55
N GLY A 7 -6.52 -7.73 -7.34
CA GLY A 7 -6.37 -6.89 -6.15
C GLY A 7 -5.14 -5.96 -6.13
N ARG A 8 -4.25 -6.05 -7.12
CA ARG A 8 -3.06 -5.19 -7.26
C ARG A 8 -2.89 -4.60 -8.67
N SER A 9 -3.86 -4.79 -9.55
CA SER A 9 -3.76 -4.43 -10.98
C SER A 9 -3.57 -2.93 -11.22
N ARG A 10 -3.95 -2.08 -10.27
CA ARG A 10 -3.77 -0.63 -10.38
C ARG A 10 -2.39 -0.13 -9.96
N LEU A 11 -1.56 -0.95 -9.31
CA LEU A 11 -0.22 -0.52 -8.88
C LEU A 11 0.66 -0.04 -10.04
N PRO A 12 0.80 -0.76 -11.18
CA PRO A 12 1.62 -0.30 -12.30
C PRO A 12 1.10 1.02 -12.91
N PHE A 13 -0.22 1.15 -13.07
CA PHE A 13 -0.84 2.36 -13.62
C PHE A 13 -0.60 3.61 -12.76
N LEU A 14 -0.58 3.45 -11.43
CA LEU A 14 -0.26 4.53 -10.48
C LEU A 14 1.24 4.85 -10.50
N ASP A 15 2.07 3.83 -10.68
CA ASP A 15 3.52 3.97 -10.76
C ASP A 15 3.97 4.78 -11.99
N GLU A 16 3.35 4.54 -13.15
CA GLU A 16 3.56 5.34 -14.38
C GLU A 16 3.30 6.85 -14.19
N ARG A 17 2.54 7.22 -13.15
CA ARG A 17 2.18 8.60 -12.81
C ARG A 17 2.96 9.13 -11.60
N SER A 18 3.94 8.37 -11.13
CA SER A 18 4.73 8.68 -9.93
C SER A 18 3.85 8.88 -8.68
N ILE A 19 2.75 8.12 -8.59
CA ILE A 19 1.88 8.12 -7.40
C ILE A 19 2.28 6.92 -6.53
N PRO A 20 2.84 7.13 -5.32
CA PRO A 20 3.15 6.03 -4.42
C PRO A 20 1.87 5.33 -3.97
N ALA A 21 1.84 4.00 -4.07
CA ALA A 21 0.66 3.21 -3.76
C ALA A 21 1.02 1.85 -3.15
N ALA A 22 0.08 1.34 -2.36
CA ALA A 22 0.17 0.03 -1.72
C ALA A 22 -1.19 -0.66 -1.69
N THR A 23 -1.18 -1.97 -1.45
CA THR A 23 -2.37 -2.75 -1.13
C THR A 23 -2.21 -3.39 0.25
N VAL A 24 -3.32 -3.56 0.98
CA VAL A 24 -3.33 -4.16 2.32
C VAL A 24 -3.82 -5.61 2.27
N ALA A 25 -3.25 -6.45 3.12
CA ALA A 25 -3.56 -7.86 3.21
C ALA A 25 -4.97 -8.07 3.81
N HIS A 26 -5.85 -8.74 3.06
CA HIS A 26 -7.25 -8.97 3.44
C HIS A 26 -7.47 -9.80 4.71
N ASP A 27 -6.44 -10.53 5.15
CA ASP A 27 -6.39 -11.33 6.37
C ASP A 27 -5.97 -10.50 7.61
N THR A 28 -5.55 -9.25 7.39
CA THR A 28 -5.18 -8.30 8.46
C THR A 28 -6.19 -7.17 8.61
N ALA A 29 -6.94 -6.82 7.56
CA ALA A 29 -7.93 -5.76 7.59
C ALA A 29 -9.20 -6.12 6.82
N ARG A 30 -10.34 -5.59 7.29
CA ARG A 30 -11.64 -5.76 6.62
C ARG A 30 -11.70 -4.99 5.30
N ILE A 31 -12.08 -5.68 4.23
CA ILE A 31 -12.23 -5.07 2.89
C ILE A 31 -13.33 -3.99 2.94
N GLY A 32 -13.00 -2.79 2.45
CA GLY A 32 -13.91 -1.64 2.41
C GLY A 32 -14.01 -0.86 3.73
N ASP A 33 -13.28 -1.26 4.77
CA ASP A 33 -13.23 -0.57 6.06
C ASP A 33 -11.90 0.19 6.18
N ALA A 34 -11.97 1.52 6.04
CA ALA A 34 -10.81 2.39 6.12
C ALA A 34 -10.20 2.41 7.54
N ARG A 35 -11.00 2.27 8.59
CA ARG A 35 -10.50 2.27 9.97
C ARG A 35 -9.74 0.99 10.27
N SER A 36 -10.29 -0.17 9.90
CA SER A 36 -9.56 -1.45 10.02
C SER A 36 -8.28 -1.45 9.19
N THR A 37 -8.32 -0.90 7.97
CA THR A 37 -7.11 -0.72 7.14
C THR A 37 -6.05 0.13 7.85
N TRP A 38 -6.47 1.23 8.46
CA TRP A 38 -5.57 2.13 9.18
C TRP A 38 -5.05 1.54 10.49
N GLU A 39 -5.89 0.82 11.23
CA GLU A 39 -5.58 0.36 12.58
C GLU A 39 -4.80 -0.96 12.60
N ASP A 40 -5.17 -1.89 11.72
CA ASP A 40 -4.73 -3.29 11.74
C ASP A 40 -3.99 -3.72 10.46
N GLY A 41 -4.14 -2.95 9.37
CA GLY A 41 -3.75 -3.38 8.04
C GLY A 41 -2.24 -3.49 7.83
N VAL A 42 -1.80 -4.63 7.28
CA VAL A 42 -0.43 -4.87 6.84
C VAL A 42 -0.31 -4.76 5.32
N VAL A 43 0.70 -4.04 4.85
CA VAL A 43 0.98 -3.86 3.42
C VAL A 43 1.40 -5.19 2.78
N SER A 44 0.67 -5.61 1.75
CA SER A 44 0.89 -6.85 1.01
C SER A 44 1.61 -6.66 -0.33
N ALA A 45 1.54 -5.46 -0.91
CA ALA A 45 2.29 -5.07 -2.09
C ALA A 45 2.46 -3.55 -2.14
N VAL A 46 3.55 -3.10 -2.75
CA VAL A 46 3.85 -1.69 -3.04
C VAL A 46 4.23 -1.55 -4.52
N ASN A 47 4.10 -0.36 -5.09
CA ASN A 47 4.73 -0.02 -6.36
C ASN A 47 6.15 0.53 -6.17
N ASP A 48 6.90 0.64 -7.27
CA ASP A 48 8.31 1.05 -7.24
C ASP A 48 8.47 2.50 -6.74
N THR A 49 7.53 3.38 -7.07
CA THR A 49 7.48 4.76 -6.55
C THR A 49 7.38 4.80 -5.03
N ALA A 50 6.53 3.96 -4.42
CA ALA A 50 6.45 3.87 -2.96
C ALA A 50 7.70 3.21 -2.37
N ALA A 51 8.22 2.16 -3.02
CA ALA A 51 9.43 1.47 -2.58
C ALA A 51 10.66 2.40 -2.55
N ALA A 52 10.80 3.25 -3.55
CA ALA A 52 11.86 4.27 -3.62
C ALA A 52 11.79 5.30 -2.46
N ARG A 53 10.63 5.40 -1.79
CA ARG A 53 10.40 6.27 -0.63
C ARG A 53 10.42 5.51 0.70
N GLY A 54 11.01 4.31 0.71
CA GLY A 54 11.18 3.51 1.91
C GLY A 54 9.98 2.65 2.30
N ALA A 55 8.92 2.58 1.49
CA ALA A 55 7.83 1.65 1.75
C ALA A 55 8.23 0.20 1.42
N SER A 56 7.78 -0.75 2.23
CA SER A 56 7.96 -2.17 1.94
C SER A 56 6.71 -2.99 2.29
N THR A 57 6.64 -4.21 1.76
CA THR A 57 5.69 -5.21 2.25
C THR A 57 5.98 -5.56 3.71
N GLY A 58 4.95 -5.97 4.43
CA GLY A 58 5.04 -6.29 5.87
C GLY A 58 4.96 -5.07 6.81
N MET A 59 5.00 -3.84 6.28
CA MET A 59 4.77 -2.64 7.08
C MET A 59 3.31 -2.51 7.50
N ASP A 60 3.07 -1.99 8.70
CA ASP A 60 1.75 -1.49 9.08
C ASP A 60 1.33 -0.31 8.19
N CYS A 61 0.04 -0.18 7.92
CA CYS A 61 -0.51 0.90 7.09
C CYS A 61 -0.11 2.30 7.60
N ARG A 62 -0.01 2.48 8.91
CA ARG A 62 0.47 3.72 9.53
C ARG A 62 1.93 4.01 9.22
N ALA A 63 2.79 2.99 9.31
CA ALA A 63 4.21 3.12 9.00
C ALA A 63 4.42 3.44 7.52
N PHE A 64 3.63 2.81 6.64
CA PHE A 64 3.59 3.16 5.22
C PHE A 64 3.26 4.64 4.98
N VAL A 65 2.19 5.15 5.61
CA VAL A 65 1.81 6.57 5.47
C VAL A 65 2.88 7.50 6.04
N ALA A 66 3.50 7.15 7.17
CA ALA A 66 4.58 7.93 7.74
C ALA A 66 5.78 8.05 6.78
N ALA A 67 6.23 6.92 6.22
CA ALA A 67 7.34 6.88 5.25
C ALA A 67 7.09 7.79 4.04
N LEU A 68 5.85 7.87 3.54
CA LEU A 68 5.52 8.72 2.40
C LEU A 68 5.39 10.21 2.73
N ARG A 69 5.07 10.57 3.98
CA ARG A 69 4.91 11.98 4.40
C ARG A 69 6.26 12.66 4.60
N GLU A 70 7.26 11.94 5.09
CA GLU A 70 8.61 12.45 5.32
C GLU A 70 9.35 12.82 4.03
N THR A 71 8.88 12.37 2.86
CA THR A 71 9.49 12.67 1.55
C THR A 71 8.82 13.84 0.80
N ILE A 72 7.84 14.52 1.41
CA ILE A 72 7.11 15.64 0.78
C ILE A 72 7.59 17.01 1.31
N ASP A 73 8.45 17.02 2.34
CA ASP A 73 9.18 18.21 2.80
C ASP A 73 10.53 18.35 2.05
#